data_AF-J9Z5M3-F1
#
_entry.id   AF-J9Z5M3-F1
#
_cell.length_a   1.000
_cell.length_b   1.000
_cell.length_c   1.000
_cell.angle_alpha   90.00
_cell.angle_beta   90.00
_cell.angle_gamma   90.00
#
_symmetry.space_group_name_H-M   'P 1'
#
loop_
_entity.id
_entity.type
_entity.pdbx_description
1 polymer ?
#
loop_
_entity_poly.entity_id
_entity_poly.type
_entity_poly.pdbx_seq_one_letter_code
_entity_poly.pdbx_strand_id
1 'polypeptide(L)'
;RLQQFFNHHMFILEHEEYKKEGIQWEFIDFGMDLQACIDLIEKPMGILSILEEECMFPKASDKTFQDKLYTNHLGKTKNFAKPVKSRKGGADAHFELGHYAGAVPYNITGWLDKNKDPLNETVVALLEHSKEALVAMLFATPADAAGGGSKKKKSSAFQTISATHKESLNKLMKNLYTTHPHFVRCIIPNETKSPGVIDAALVLNQL
;
A
#
# COMPACT_ATOMS: atom_id res chain seq x y z
N ARG A 1 -7.51 -0.87 -0.49
CA ARG A 1 -7.82 -2.26 -0.90
C ARG A 1 -8.85 -2.94 -0.01
N LEU A 2 -8.61 -3.16 1.29
CA LEU A 2 -9.58 -3.85 2.15
C LEU A 2 -10.96 -3.17 2.21
N GLN A 3 -11.01 -1.83 2.29
CA GLN A 3 -12.28 -1.10 2.20
C GLN A 3 -12.98 -1.31 0.85
N GLN A 4 -12.23 -1.32 -0.26
CA GLN A 4 -12.80 -1.62 -1.58
C GLN A 4 -13.31 -3.06 -1.65
N PHE A 5 -12.61 -4.01 -1.04
CA PHE A 5 -13.05 -5.40 -0.92
C PHE A 5 -14.34 -5.52 -0.10
N PHE A 6 -14.43 -4.81 1.04
CA PHE A 6 -15.65 -4.72 1.84
C PHE A 6 -16.81 -4.12 1.03
N ASN A 7 -16.61 -2.96 0.38
CA ASN A 7 -17.64 -2.32 -0.43
C ASN A 7 -18.10 -3.24 -1.56
N HIS A 8 -17.17 -3.91 -2.25
CA HIS A 8 -17.50 -4.84 -3.31
C HIS A 8 -18.29 -6.04 -2.79
N HIS A 9 -17.87 -6.64 -1.67
CA HIS A 9 -18.53 -7.81 -1.12
C HIS A 9 -19.90 -7.50 -0.52
N MET A 10 -20.03 -6.39 0.22
CA MET A 10 -21.30 -6.00 0.84
C MET A 10 -22.33 -5.55 -0.17
N PHE A 11 -21.95 -4.77 -1.20
CA PHE A 11 -22.95 -4.16 -2.08
C PHE A 11 -23.17 -4.92 -3.38
N ILE A 12 -22.10 -5.44 -4.00
CA ILE A 12 -22.21 -6.02 -5.35
C ILE A 12 -22.71 -7.46 -5.28
N LEU A 13 -22.19 -8.29 -4.37
CA LEU A 13 -22.69 -9.67 -4.23
C LEU A 13 -24.12 -9.71 -3.70
N GLU A 14 -24.47 -8.82 -2.80
CA GLU A 14 -25.83 -8.74 -2.27
C GLU A 14 -26.83 -8.34 -3.36
N HIS A 15 -26.46 -7.40 -4.23
CA HIS A 15 -27.24 -7.07 -5.41
C HIS A 15 -27.29 -8.21 -6.46
N GLU A 16 -26.19 -8.93 -6.68
CA GLU A 16 -26.20 -10.10 -7.57
C GLU A 16 -27.15 -11.19 -7.07
N GLU A 17 -27.25 -11.41 -5.76
CA GLU A 17 -28.23 -12.33 -5.18
C GLU A 17 -29.67 -11.81 -5.33
N TYR A 18 -29.92 -10.51 -5.08
CA TYR A 18 -31.24 -9.91 -5.33
C TYR A 18 -31.69 -10.08 -6.79
N LYS A 19 -30.77 -9.91 -7.74
CA LYS A 19 -31.04 -10.11 -9.15
C LYS A 19 -31.34 -11.58 -9.48
N LYS A 20 -30.63 -12.51 -8.87
CA LYS A 20 -30.83 -13.96 -9.05
C LYS A 20 -32.17 -14.43 -8.49
N GLU A 21 -32.61 -13.86 -7.37
CA GLU A 21 -33.91 -14.12 -6.74
C GLU A 21 -35.07 -13.35 -7.42
N GLY A 22 -34.77 -12.50 -8.42
CA GLY A 22 -35.78 -11.73 -9.15
C GLY A 22 -36.41 -10.59 -8.34
N ILE A 23 -35.76 -10.16 -7.26
CA ILE A 23 -36.20 -9.05 -6.42
C ILE A 23 -35.91 -7.74 -7.16
N GLN A 24 -36.93 -6.91 -7.36
CA GLN A 24 -36.75 -5.57 -7.90
C GLN A 24 -36.11 -4.67 -6.85
N TRP A 25 -34.79 -4.51 -6.96
CA TRP A 25 -34.00 -3.59 -6.16
C TRP A 25 -33.28 -2.62 -7.10
N GLU A 26 -33.33 -1.32 -6.80
CA GLU A 26 -32.57 -0.32 -7.57
C GLU A 26 -31.10 -0.43 -7.23
N PHE A 27 -30.25 -0.65 -8.24
CA PHE A 27 -28.81 -0.64 -8.05
C PHE A 27 -28.34 0.76 -7.65
N ILE A 28 -27.91 0.91 -6.41
CA ILE A 28 -27.24 2.11 -5.92
C ILE A 28 -25.75 1.89 -6.13
N ASP A 29 -25.18 2.57 -7.13
CA ASP A 29 -23.73 2.62 -7.32
C ASP A 29 -23.10 3.46 -6.22
N PHE A 30 -22.54 2.79 -5.21
CA PHE A 30 -21.79 3.44 -4.14
C PHE A 30 -20.42 4.00 -4.60
N GLY A 31 -20.14 3.96 -5.89
CA GLY A 31 -19.02 4.62 -6.55
C GLY A 31 -17.73 3.82 -6.43
N MET A 32 -17.11 3.52 -7.57
CA MET A 32 -15.74 3.01 -7.66
C MET A 32 -14.67 4.06 -7.25
N ASP A 33 -14.96 5.00 -6.34
CA ASP A 33 -14.08 6.15 -6.04
C ASP A 33 -12.76 5.69 -5.37
N LEU A 34 -12.75 4.52 -4.71
CA LEU A 34 -11.53 3.97 -4.10
C LEU A 34 -10.62 3.27 -5.12
N GLN A 35 -11.16 2.78 -6.24
CA GLN A 35 -10.35 2.13 -7.26
C GLN A 35 -9.38 3.13 -7.90
N ALA A 36 -9.81 4.38 -8.11
CA ALA A 36 -8.94 5.44 -8.61
C ALA A 36 -7.74 5.71 -7.69
N CYS A 37 -7.95 5.70 -6.37
CA CYS A 37 -6.88 5.83 -5.38
C CYS A 37 -5.93 4.62 -5.39
N ILE A 38 -6.48 3.40 -5.46
CA ILE A 38 -5.68 2.16 -5.53
C ILE A 38 -4.83 2.14 -6.81
N ASP A 39 -5.43 2.50 -7.94
CA ASP A 39 -4.76 2.59 -9.23
C ASP A 39 -3.63 3.63 -9.21
N LEU A 40 -3.88 4.81 -8.64
CA LEU A 40 -2.85 5.84 -8.46
C LEU A 40 -1.63 5.31 -7.68
N ILE A 41 -1.82 4.42 -6.71
CA ILE A 41 -0.71 3.86 -5.91
C ILE A 41 0.01 2.76 -6.69
N GLU A 42 -0.73 1.84 -7.31
CA GLU A 42 -0.20 0.52 -7.70
C GLU A 42 -0.07 0.29 -9.21
N LYS A 43 -0.82 1.00 -10.05
CA LYS A 43 -0.75 0.79 -11.50
C LYS A 43 0.60 1.27 -12.05
N PRO A 44 0.96 0.84 -13.27
CA PRO A 44 2.08 1.45 -14.00
C PRO A 44 1.93 2.98 -14.01
N MET A 45 3.04 3.69 -13.88
CA MET A 45 3.07 5.16 -13.70
C MET A 45 2.39 5.67 -12.42
N GLY A 46 1.97 4.79 -11.51
CA GLY A 46 1.52 5.15 -10.17
C GLY A 46 2.68 5.38 -9.20
N ILE A 47 2.35 5.75 -7.96
CA ILE A 47 3.31 6.17 -6.93
C ILE A 47 4.40 5.13 -6.68
N LEU A 48 4.03 3.85 -6.49
CA LEU A 48 5.02 2.80 -6.22
C LEU A 48 5.90 2.52 -7.43
N SER A 49 5.34 2.59 -8.65
CA SER A 49 6.11 2.38 -9.88
C SER A 49 7.16 3.49 -10.08
N ILE A 50 6.79 4.75 -9.83
CA ILE A 50 7.73 5.89 -9.90
C ILE A 50 8.79 5.77 -8.81
N LEU A 51 8.41 5.33 -7.60
CA LEU A 51 9.35 5.12 -6.49
C LEU A 51 10.38 4.04 -6.83
N GLU A 52 9.93 2.93 -7.41
CA GLU A 52 10.78 1.83 -7.88
C GLU A 52 11.76 2.30 -8.94
N GLU A 53 11.27 3.05 -9.94
CA GLU A 53 12.11 3.61 -10.99
C GLU A 53 13.19 4.56 -10.44
N GLU A 54 12.82 5.46 -9.53
CA GLU A 54 13.76 6.38 -8.87
C GLU A 54 14.79 5.65 -8.01
N CYS A 55 14.45 4.51 -7.41
CA CYS A 55 15.41 3.70 -6.66
C CYS A 55 16.52 3.13 -7.55
N MET A 56 16.30 3.01 -8.86
CA MET A 56 17.28 2.46 -9.81
C MET A 56 18.30 3.50 -10.27
N PHE A 57 18.02 4.80 -10.10
CA PHE A 57 18.89 5.87 -10.55
C PHE A 57 19.87 6.31 -9.44
N PRO A 58 21.19 6.21 -9.64
CA PRO A 58 22.18 6.51 -8.59
C PRO A 58 22.16 7.95 -8.07
N LYS A 59 21.66 8.89 -8.89
CA LYS A 59 21.57 10.32 -8.56
C LYS A 59 20.15 10.78 -8.23
N ALA A 60 19.18 9.87 -8.18
CA ALA A 60 17.84 10.21 -7.74
C ALA A 60 17.83 10.54 -6.25
N SER A 61 16.89 11.39 -5.87
CA SER A 61 16.66 11.85 -4.50
C SER A 61 15.15 11.91 -4.24
N ASP A 62 14.75 12.01 -2.97
CA ASP A 62 13.32 12.19 -2.65
C ASP A 62 12.72 13.43 -3.36
N LYS A 63 13.56 14.43 -3.65
CA LYS A 63 13.14 15.62 -4.42
C LYS A 63 12.84 15.29 -5.89
N THR A 64 13.67 14.50 -6.56
CA THR A 64 13.40 14.09 -7.95
C THR A 64 12.19 13.17 -8.04
N PHE A 65 12.00 12.33 -7.03
CA PHE A 65 10.78 11.54 -6.86
C PHE A 65 9.53 12.43 -6.71
N GLN A 66 9.57 13.45 -5.84
CA GLN A 66 8.49 14.42 -5.68
C GLN A 66 8.13 15.11 -7.00
N ASP A 67 9.15 15.56 -7.74
CA ASP A 67 8.96 16.29 -8.98
C ASP A 67 8.29 15.39 -10.03
N LYS A 68 8.72 14.13 -10.15
CA LYS A 68 8.04 13.13 -11.00
C LYS A 68 6.60 12.88 -10.59
N LEU A 69 6.30 12.76 -9.29
CA LEU A 69 4.92 12.59 -8.81
C LEU A 69 4.05 13.79 -9.22
N TYR A 70 4.56 15.00 -9.03
CA TYR A 70 3.85 16.23 -9.38
C TYR A 70 3.62 16.34 -10.88
N THR A 71 4.62 16.09 -11.71
CA THR A 71 4.48 16.12 -13.17
C THR A 71 3.45 15.10 -13.68
N ASN A 72 3.39 13.91 -13.08
CA ASN A 72 2.50 12.84 -13.52
C ASN A 72 1.07 12.96 -13.01
N HIS A 73 0.85 13.48 -11.79
CA HIS A 73 -0.45 13.39 -11.12
C HIS A 73 -1.07 14.72 -10.73
N LEU A 74 -0.29 15.78 -10.46
CA LEU A 74 -0.84 17.04 -9.98
C LEU A 74 -1.74 17.68 -11.03
N GLY A 75 -2.99 17.95 -10.67
CA GLY A 75 -4.01 18.51 -11.57
C GLY A 75 -4.56 17.54 -12.61
N LYS A 76 -4.04 16.30 -12.68
CA LYS A 76 -4.48 15.24 -13.59
C LYS A 76 -5.27 14.14 -12.87
N THR A 77 -4.91 13.86 -11.62
CA THR A 77 -5.55 12.82 -10.80
C THR A 77 -6.28 13.44 -9.62
N LYS A 78 -7.59 13.20 -9.51
CA LYS A 78 -8.47 13.74 -8.44
C LYS A 78 -7.95 13.46 -7.03
N ASN A 79 -7.43 12.26 -6.80
CA ASN A 79 -6.99 11.81 -5.47
C ASN A 79 -5.58 12.28 -5.08
N PHE A 80 -4.88 13.07 -5.91
CA PHE A 80 -3.53 13.56 -5.64
C PHE A 80 -3.51 15.09 -5.50
N ALA A 81 -3.07 15.59 -4.35
CA ALA A 81 -3.08 17.02 -4.04
C ALA A 81 -1.78 17.51 -3.41
N LYS A 82 -1.60 18.84 -3.41
CA LYS A 82 -0.58 19.49 -2.58
C LYS A 82 -1.00 19.42 -1.10
N PRO A 83 -0.03 19.31 -0.17
CA PRO A 83 -0.34 19.22 1.25
C PRO A 83 -0.94 20.52 1.78
N VAL A 84 -1.98 20.39 2.60
CA VAL A 84 -2.58 21.52 3.33
C VAL A 84 -1.79 21.76 4.61
N LYS A 85 -0.98 22.83 4.64
CA LYS A 85 -0.05 23.11 5.75
C LYS A 85 -0.72 23.23 7.13
N SER A 86 -1.97 23.69 7.18
CA SER A 86 -2.72 23.85 8.43
C SER A 86 -3.28 22.55 8.99
N ARG A 87 -3.29 21.46 8.20
CA ARG A 87 -3.75 20.15 8.66
C ARG A 87 -2.69 19.48 9.53
N LYS A 88 -3.10 18.68 10.51
CA LYS A 88 -2.21 17.85 11.35
C LYS A 88 -1.31 17.00 10.45
N GLY A 89 0.01 17.15 10.61
CA GLY A 89 1.01 16.47 9.78
C GLY A 89 1.29 17.10 8.41
N GLY A 90 0.60 18.19 8.05
CA GLY A 90 0.75 18.87 6.77
C GLY A 90 1.99 19.75 6.63
N ALA A 91 2.63 20.15 7.73
CA ALA A 91 3.78 21.07 7.71
C ALA A 91 5.00 20.49 6.99
N ASP A 92 5.32 19.21 7.24
CA ASP A 92 6.46 18.49 6.66
C ASP A 92 6.05 17.57 5.51
N ALA A 93 4.78 17.63 5.10
CA ALA A 93 4.27 16.80 4.03
C ALA A 93 4.69 17.34 2.67
N HIS A 94 4.86 16.42 1.73
CA HIS A 94 5.28 16.70 0.36
C HIS A 94 4.14 16.51 -0.63
N PHE A 95 3.16 15.65 -0.35
CA PHE A 95 1.92 15.51 -1.11
C PHE A 95 0.80 14.99 -0.20
N GLU A 96 -0.42 14.97 -0.70
CA GLU A 96 -1.59 14.46 -0.01
C GLU A 96 -2.38 13.52 -0.91
N LEU A 97 -2.91 12.44 -0.32
CA LEU A 97 -3.80 11.51 -1.01
C LEU A 97 -5.20 11.54 -0.42
N GLY A 98 -6.20 11.62 -1.28
CA GLY A 98 -7.59 11.38 -0.90
C GLY A 98 -7.85 9.87 -0.76
N HIS A 99 -7.87 9.39 0.48
CA HIS A 99 -8.32 8.04 0.85
C HIS A 99 -9.80 8.05 1.27
N TYR A 100 -10.37 6.86 1.45
CA TYR A 100 -11.76 6.72 1.92
C TYR A 100 -12.03 7.43 3.25
N ALA A 101 -11.06 7.40 4.17
CA ALA A 101 -11.15 8.01 5.50
C ALA A 101 -10.80 9.51 5.50
N GLY A 102 -10.59 10.10 4.32
CA GLY A 102 -10.20 11.49 4.17
C GLY A 102 -8.80 11.66 3.57
N ALA A 103 -8.35 12.91 3.56
CA ALA A 103 -7.12 13.29 2.90
C ALA A 103 -5.91 13.16 3.85
N VAL A 104 -4.90 12.40 3.43
CA VAL A 104 -3.75 12.03 4.25
C VAL A 104 -2.48 12.70 3.72
N PRO A 105 -1.82 13.56 4.52
CA PRO A 105 -0.56 14.17 4.14
C PRO A 105 0.60 13.17 4.29
N TYR A 106 1.45 13.06 3.26
CA TYR A 106 2.60 12.15 3.22
C TYR A 106 3.93 12.93 3.19
N ASN A 107 4.85 12.55 4.06
CA ASN A 107 6.25 12.98 4.02
C ASN A 107 7.11 11.90 3.35
N ILE A 108 7.83 12.27 2.29
CA ILE A 108 8.64 11.36 1.46
C ILE A 108 10.11 11.27 1.88
N THR A 109 10.53 12.01 2.91
CA THR A 109 11.94 12.03 3.33
C THR A 109 12.42 10.63 3.72
N GLY A 110 13.52 10.21 3.10
CA GLY A 110 14.15 8.91 3.21
C GLY A 110 13.38 7.77 2.52
N TRP A 111 12.40 8.05 1.66
CA TRP A 111 11.63 6.99 1.01
C TRP A 111 12.50 6.16 0.06
N LEU A 112 13.39 6.79 -0.71
CA LEU A 112 14.27 6.05 -1.61
C LEU A 112 15.17 5.08 -0.83
N ASP A 113 15.81 5.55 0.23
CA ASP A 113 16.69 4.72 1.05
C ASP A 113 15.91 3.59 1.76
N LYS A 114 14.75 3.92 2.34
CA LYS A 114 13.85 2.93 2.94
C LYS A 114 13.32 1.91 1.95
N ASN A 115 13.21 2.24 0.67
CA ASN A 115 12.69 1.32 -0.33
C ASN A 115 13.80 0.46 -0.98
N LYS A 116 15.03 0.98 -1.04
CA LYS A 116 16.23 0.26 -1.48
C LYS A 116 16.69 -0.78 -0.47
N ASP A 117 16.47 -0.52 0.82
CA ASP A 117 16.94 -1.37 1.93
C ASP A 117 18.44 -1.70 1.83
N PRO A 118 19.33 -0.70 1.79
CA PRO A 118 20.75 -0.94 1.55
C PRO A 118 21.38 -1.69 2.72
N LEU A 119 21.56 -3.00 2.56
CA LEU A 119 22.31 -3.84 3.49
C LEU A 119 23.79 -3.88 3.08
N ASN A 120 24.69 -3.86 4.07
CA ASN A 120 26.11 -4.06 3.81
C ASN A 120 26.35 -5.54 3.48
N GLU A 121 26.66 -5.83 2.22
CA GLU A 121 26.89 -7.19 1.72
C GLU A 121 28.00 -7.94 2.49
N THR A 122 29.02 -7.23 3.00
CA THR A 122 30.08 -7.85 3.80
C THR A 122 29.55 -8.34 5.15
N VAL A 123 28.67 -7.58 5.78
CA VAL A 123 28.03 -7.97 7.04
C VAL A 123 27.06 -9.13 6.81
N VAL A 124 26.28 -9.09 5.73
CA VAL A 124 25.38 -10.19 5.35
C VAL A 124 26.18 -11.48 5.13
N ALA A 125 27.28 -11.43 4.37
CA ALA A 125 28.14 -12.58 4.12
C ALA A 125 28.78 -13.13 5.40
N LEU A 126 29.17 -12.26 6.34
CA LEU A 126 29.69 -12.69 7.65
C LEU A 126 28.62 -13.43 8.46
N LEU A 127 27.38 -12.93 8.47
CA LEU A 127 26.26 -13.52 9.22
C LEU A 127 25.78 -14.83 8.60
N GLU A 128 25.81 -14.96 7.27
CA GLU A 128 25.55 -16.21 6.55
C GLU A 128 26.52 -17.34 7.00
N HIS A 129 27.77 -17.00 7.32
CA HIS A 129 28.80 -17.95 7.79
C HIS A 129 28.97 -17.94 9.32
N SER A 130 27.96 -17.47 10.05
CA SER A 130 28.01 -17.43 11.51
C SER A 130 28.20 -18.83 12.09
N LYS A 131 28.96 -18.93 13.19
CA LYS A 131 29.09 -20.16 13.98
C LYS A 131 27.81 -20.50 14.74
N GLU A 132 26.95 -19.51 14.94
CA GLU A 132 25.66 -19.70 15.61
C GLU A 132 24.60 -20.14 14.58
N ALA A 133 24.09 -21.35 14.77
CA ALA A 133 23.23 -22.01 13.78
C ALA A 133 21.96 -21.21 13.46
N LEU A 134 21.35 -20.57 14.46
CA LEU A 134 20.17 -19.72 14.25
C LEU A 134 20.49 -18.51 13.37
N VAL A 135 21.64 -17.87 13.60
CA VAL A 135 22.06 -16.69 12.82
C VAL A 135 22.37 -17.09 11.39
N ALA A 136 23.14 -18.16 11.18
CA ALA A 136 23.42 -18.66 9.83
C ALA A 136 22.13 -19.03 9.07
N MET A 137 21.14 -19.62 9.75
CA MET A 137 19.84 -19.95 9.17
C MET A 137 19.05 -18.71 8.72
N LEU A 138 19.03 -17.64 9.51
CA LEU A 138 18.29 -16.41 9.19
C LEU A 138 18.88 -15.64 7.99
N PHE A 139 20.20 -15.75 7.78
CA PHE A 139 20.92 -15.07 6.71
C PHE A 139 21.26 -16.01 5.54
N ALA A 140 20.76 -17.24 5.56
CA ALA A 140 20.98 -18.19 4.47
C ALA A 140 20.38 -17.64 3.17
N THR A 141 21.16 -17.69 2.09
CA THR A 141 20.65 -17.33 0.77
C THR A 141 19.47 -18.25 0.41
N PRO A 142 18.26 -17.72 0.09
CA PRO A 142 17.13 -18.57 -0.30
C PRO A 142 17.51 -19.47 -1.47
N ALA A 143 17.27 -20.77 -1.36
CA ALA A 143 17.46 -21.68 -2.48
C ALA A 143 16.50 -21.29 -3.62
N ASP A 144 17.01 -21.18 -4.85
CA ASP A 144 16.21 -20.87 -6.03
C ASP A 144 15.01 -21.83 -6.08
N ALA A 145 13.82 -21.29 -5.81
CA ALA A 145 12.58 -22.06 -5.89
C ALA A 145 12.28 -22.36 -7.37
N ALA A 146 12.82 -23.49 -7.83
CA ALA A 146 12.44 -24.30 -8.98
C ALA A 146 12.44 -23.65 -10.38
N GLY A 147 13.26 -24.22 -11.28
CA GLY A 147 12.98 -24.24 -12.71
C GLY A 147 14.22 -24.08 -13.58
N GLY A 148 14.75 -25.20 -14.08
CA GLY A 148 15.83 -25.24 -15.07
C GLY A 148 15.62 -24.22 -16.18
N GLY A 149 16.56 -23.29 -16.28
CA GLY A 149 16.55 -22.21 -17.26
C GLY A 149 17.46 -21.11 -16.75
N SER A 150 18.54 -20.87 -17.48
CA SER A 150 19.56 -19.86 -17.23
C SER A 150 19.03 -18.41 -17.32
N LYS A 151 17.99 -18.08 -16.55
CA LYS A 151 17.65 -16.69 -16.27
C LYS A 151 18.69 -16.20 -15.29
N LYS A 152 19.64 -15.42 -15.82
CA LYS A 152 20.56 -14.56 -15.08
C LYS A 152 19.92 -14.17 -13.75
N LYS A 153 20.59 -14.54 -12.66
CA LYS A 153 20.40 -14.04 -11.29
C LYS A 153 20.05 -12.55 -11.40
N LYS A 154 18.76 -12.19 -11.42
CA LYS A 154 18.36 -10.81 -11.18
C LYS A 154 18.81 -10.61 -9.76
N SER A 155 19.88 -9.85 -9.56
CA SER A 155 20.44 -9.71 -8.22
C SER A 155 19.30 -9.28 -7.29
N SER A 156 19.26 -9.85 -6.10
CA SER A 156 18.35 -9.43 -5.02
C SER A 156 18.42 -7.91 -4.80
N ALA A 157 19.52 -7.26 -5.20
CA ALA A 157 19.72 -5.82 -5.19
C ALA A 157 18.79 -5.01 -6.12
N PHE A 158 18.00 -5.65 -6.99
CA PHE A 158 17.01 -4.98 -7.84
C PHE A 158 15.56 -5.14 -7.37
N GLN A 159 15.34 -5.85 -6.26
CA GLN A 159 14.00 -6.02 -5.70
C GLN A 159 13.80 -5.04 -4.55
N THR A 160 12.99 -4.01 -4.78
CA THR A 160 12.64 -3.03 -3.75
C THR A 160 11.67 -3.62 -2.73
N ILE A 161 11.61 -3.01 -1.55
CA ILE A 161 10.61 -3.38 -0.53
C ILE A 161 9.19 -3.22 -1.07
N SER A 162 8.91 -2.14 -1.80
CA SER A 162 7.60 -1.90 -2.42
C SER A 162 7.16 -3.03 -3.35
N ALA A 163 8.08 -3.59 -4.15
CA ALA A 163 7.78 -4.66 -5.09
C ALA A 163 7.41 -5.96 -4.34
N THR A 164 8.19 -6.32 -3.31
CA THR A 164 7.94 -7.50 -2.47
C THR A 164 6.60 -7.40 -1.73
N HIS A 165 6.31 -6.22 -1.15
CA HIS A 165 5.04 -5.97 -0.48
C HIS A 165 3.87 -6.00 -1.46
N LYS A 166 4.01 -5.43 -2.66
CA LYS A 166 2.98 -5.47 -3.70
C LYS A 166 2.66 -6.89 -4.13
N GLU A 167 3.67 -7.74 -4.32
CA GLU A 167 3.47 -9.14 -4.66
C GLU A 167 2.74 -9.91 -3.54
N SER A 168 3.21 -9.74 -2.30
CA SER A 168 2.60 -10.37 -1.12
C SER A 168 1.15 -9.93 -0.94
N LEU A 169 0.87 -8.63 -1.13
CA LEU A 169 -0.46 -8.05 -1.05
C LEU A 169 -1.37 -8.59 -2.18
N ASN A 170 -0.86 -8.78 -3.39
CA ASN A 170 -1.63 -9.38 -4.49
C ASN A 170 -1.99 -10.84 -4.20
N LYS A 171 -1.05 -11.63 -3.67
CA LYS A 171 -1.31 -13.01 -3.23
C LYS A 171 -2.38 -13.05 -2.14
N LEU A 172 -2.27 -12.18 -1.13
CA LEU A 172 -3.25 -12.05 -0.07
C LEU A 172 -4.64 -11.70 -0.61
N MET A 173 -4.75 -10.68 -1.46
CA MET A 173 -6.05 -10.29 -2.04
C MET A 173 -6.67 -11.43 -2.85
N LYS A 174 -5.88 -12.14 -3.66
CA LYS A 174 -6.37 -13.30 -4.43
C LYS A 174 -6.95 -14.37 -3.51
N ASN A 175 -6.26 -14.68 -2.40
CA ASN A 175 -6.77 -15.65 -1.43
C ASN A 175 -8.08 -15.16 -0.80
N LEU A 176 -8.18 -13.89 -0.39
CA LEU A 176 -9.41 -13.33 0.17
C LEU A 176 -10.60 -13.45 -0.77
N TYR A 177 -10.41 -13.19 -2.08
CA TYR A 177 -11.47 -13.35 -3.09
C TYR A 177 -11.94 -14.80 -3.29
N THR A 178 -11.15 -15.80 -2.87
CA THR A 178 -11.55 -17.23 -2.94
C THR A 178 -12.26 -17.73 -1.69
N THR A 179 -12.45 -16.87 -0.69
CA THR A 179 -13.09 -17.22 0.59
C THR A 179 -14.43 -16.53 0.77
N HIS A 180 -15.24 -16.98 1.72
CA HIS A 180 -16.43 -16.27 2.19
C HIS A 180 -16.04 -15.38 3.38
N PRO A 181 -15.94 -14.05 3.21
CA PRO A 181 -15.45 -13.16 4.25
C PRO A 181 -16.52 -12.87 5.30
N HIS A 182 -16.10 -12.83 6.56
CA HIS A 182 -16.88 -12.28 7.67
C HIS A 182 -16.23 -10.97 8.13
N PHE A 183 -17.01 -9.91 8.27
CA PHE A 183 -16.49 -8.58 8.57
C PHE A 183 -16.78 -8.17 10.01
N VAL A 184 -15.77 -7.60 10.66
CA VAL A 184 -15.90 -6.89 11.94
C VAL A 184 -15.30 -5.50 11.75
N ARG A 185 -16.13 -4.45 11.87
CA ARG A 185 -15.68 -3.05 11.76
C ARG A 185 -15.42 -2.52 13.17
N CYS A 186 -14.15 -2.39 13.52
CA CYS A 186 -13.73 -1.77 14.78
C CYS A 186 -13.74 -0.25 14.65
N ILE A 187 -14.32 0.46 15.62
CA ILE A 187 -14.42 1.92 15.66
C ILE A 187 -13.59 2.45 16.85
N ILE A 188 -12.84 3.52 16.62
CA ILE A 188 -12.06 4.18 17.67
C ILE A 188 -13.02 5.06 18.50
N PRO A 189 -13.16 4.81 19.82
CA PRO A 189 -14.09 5.57 20.65
C PRO A 189 -13.56 6.94 21.07
N ASN A 190 -12.24 7.10 21.24
CA ASN A 190 -11.58 8.36 21.61
C ASN A 190 -10.07 8.35 21.28
N GLU A 191 -9.46 9.53 21.11
CA GLU A 191 -8.01 9.66 20.88
C GLU A 191 -7.16 9.58 22.16
N THR A 192 -7.77 9.76 23.33
CA THR A 192 -7.07 9.76 24.64
C THR A 192 -6.73 8.35 25.14
N LYS A 193 -7.20 7.32 24.45
CA LYS A 193 -7.04 5.90 24.82
C LYS A 193 -7.65 5.57 26.19
N SER A 194 -8.67 6.31 26.60
CA SER A 194 -9.34 6.12 27.88
C SER A 194 -10.49 5.12 27.75
N PRO A 195 -10.58 4.09 28.61
CA PRO A 195 -11.72 3.19 28.61
C PRO A 195 -13.01 3.92 29.01
N GLY A 196 -14.15 3.53 28.44
CA GLY A 196 -15.48 4.07 28.78
C GLY A 196 -15.79 5.49 28.26
N VAL A 197 -14.85 6.15 27.59
CA VAL A 197 -15.05 7.47 26.99
C VAL A 197 -15.39 7.33 25.51
N ILE A 198 -16.40 8.05 25.04
CA ILE A 198 -16.80 8.08 23.63
C ILE A 198 -16.87 9.52 23.12
N ASP A 199 -16.21 9.78 21.99
CA ASP A 199 -16.29 11.03 21.25
C ASP A 199 -17.26 10.84 20.07
N ALA A 200 -18.42 11.49 20.15
CA ALA A 200 -19.47 11.36 19.15
C ALA A 200 -19.04 11.87 17.77
N ALA A 201 -18.26 12.95 17.68
CA ALA A 201 -17.83 13.51 16.41
C ALA A 201 -16.80 12.59 15.74
N LEU A 202 -15.88 12.02 16.54
CA LEU A 202 -14.91 11.05 16.06
C LEU A 202 -15.58 9.76 15.56
N VAL A 203 -16.58 9.26 16.28
CA VAL A 203 -17.34 8.07 15.88
C VAL A 203 -18.15 8.34 14.61
N LEU A 204 -18.84 9.48 14.53
CA LEU A 204 -19.63 9.87 13.36
C LEU A 204 -18.76 9.94 12.09
N ASN A 205 -17.55 10.50 12.19
CA ASN A 205 -16.60 10.57 11.06
C ASN A 205 -16.12 9.19 10.59
N GLN A 206 -16.23 8.16 11.43
CA GLN A 206 -15.81 6.80 11.13
C GLN A 206 -16.93 5.89 10.65
N LEU A 207 -18.21 6.28 10.73
CA LEU A 207 -19.35 5.48 10.30
C LEU A 207 -19.62 5.68 8.81
#